data_AF-A0A1D7QQM8-F1
#
_entry.id   AF-A0A1D7QQM8-F1
#
_cell.length_a   1.000
_cell.length_b   1.000
_cell.length_c   1.000
_cell.angle_alpha   90.00
_cell.angle_beta   90.00
_cell.angle_gamma   90.00
#
_symmetry.space_group_name_H-M   'P 1'
#
loop_
_entity.id
_entity.type
_entity.pdbx_description
1 polymer ?
#
loop_
_entity_poly.entity_id
_entity_poly.type
_entity_poly.pdbx_seq_one_letter_code
_entity_poly.pdbx_strand_id
1 'polypeptide(L)'
;MDEDVFWEVIAAFNWKKTGDDDAVLKPALKKLVAMEVTDIQQFAEILSEKLYQLDGLAYASNIGPDSYKDGKHFSVDYFLYVRCCVVANGKEYYEHVLSNPTEMPEEMDFEALLYLADEAYNKKMNTEDENLYTRLSYETYSNEKGWPA
;
A
#
# COMPACT_ATOMS: atom_id res chain seq x y z
N MET A 1 14.00 3.10 -8.98
CA MET A 1 13.56 1.77 -9.43
C MET A 1 12.40 1.90 -10.40
N ASP A 2 12.13 0.88 -11.21
CA ASP A 2 10.91 0.80 -12.04
C ASP A 2 9.84 -0.08 -11.37
N GLU A 3 8.69 -0.25 -12.04
CA GLU A 3 7.59 -1.06 -11.51
C GLU A 3 7.93 -2.54 -11.37
N ASP A 4 8.72 -3.11 -12.27
CA ASP A 4 9.05 -4.53 -12.19
C ASP A 4 9.90 -4.80 -10.93
N VAL A 5 10.88 -3.94 -10.65
CA VAL A 5 11.67 -4.01 -9.41
C VAL A 5 10.80 -3.76 -8.17
N PHE A 6 9.84 -2.83 -8.23
CA PHE A 6 8.88 -2.62 -7.14
C PHE A 6 8.12 -3.90 -6.80
N TRP A 7 7.58 -4.59 -7.80
CA TRP A 7 6.85 -5.85 -7.58
C TRP A 7 7.76 -6.97 -7.08
N GLU A 8 9.03 -7.02 -7.50
CA GLU A 8 9.99 -7.95 -6.91
C GLU A 8 10.30 -7.67 -5.43
N VAL A 9 10.18 -6.42 -4.97
CA VAL A 9 10.33 -6.08 -3.54
C VAL A 9 9.10 -6.58 -2.77
N ILE A 10 7.90 -6.34 -3.28
CA ILE A 10 6.64 -6.86 -2.70
C ILE A 10 6.65 -8.39 -2.62
N ALA A 11 7.11 -9.07 -3.70
CA ALA A 11 7.20 -10.52 -3.76
C ALA A 11 8.17 -11.13 -2.73
N ALA A 12 9.03 -10.31 -2.10
CA ALA A 12 9.93 -10.77 -1.05
C ALA A 12 9.25 -10.95 0.32
N PHE A 13 7.98 -10.54 0.48
CA PHE A 13 7.25 -10.67 1.74
C PHE A 13 7.17 -12.14 2.18
N ASN A 14 7.49 -12.39 3.46
CA ASN A 14 7.53 -13.74 4.00
C ASN A 14 6.22 -14.12 4.68
N TRP A 15 5.21 -14.43 3.88
CA TRP A 15 3.88 -14.84 4.35
C TRP A 15 3.84 -16.12 5.21
N LYS A 16 4.96 -16.84 5.38
CA LYS A 16 5.07 -17.89 6.41
C LYS A 16 5.12 -17.33 7.84
N LYS A 17 5.16 -16.01 7.99
CA LYS A 17 5.23 -15.26 9.25
C LYS A 17 3.96 -14.46 9.55
N THR A 18 2.85 -14.75 8.89
CA THR A 18 1.54 -14.13 9.19
C THR A 18 1.27 -14.07 10.70
N GLY A 19 0.82 -12.89 11.16
CA GLY A 19 0.67 -12.56 12.58
C GLY A 19 1.84 -11.78 13.17
N ASP A 20 2.92 -11.58 12.42
CA ASP A 20 4.07 -10.75 12.75
C ASP A 20 4.51 -9.98 11.49
N ASP A 21 3.94 -8.78 11.31
CA ASP A 21 4.11 -7.98 10.09
C ASP A 21 5.56 -7.55 9.88
N ASP A 22 6.28 -7.24 10.96
CA ASP A 22 7.72 -6.96 10.92
C ASP A 22 8.49 -8.15 10.32
N ALA A 23 8.16 -9.37 10.76
CA ALA A 23 8.78 -10.59 10.24
C ALA A 23 8.38 -10.90 8.79
N VAL A 24 7.15 -10.53 8.37
CA VAL A 24 6.69 -10.62 6.97
C VAL A 24 7.50 -9.66 6.09
N LEU A 25 7.65 -8.41 6.50
CA LEU A 25 8.29 -7.33 5.72
C LEU A 25 9.82 -7.38 5.73
N LYS A 26 10.42 -8.02 6.73
CA LYS A 26 11.88 -8.06 6.93
C LYS A 26 12.72 -8.36 5.68
N PRO A 27 12.37 -9.31 4.78
CA PRO A 27 13.17 -9.56 3.58
C PRO A 27 13.10 -8.39 2.58
N ALA A 28 11.92 -7.80 2.38
CA ALA A 28 11.75 -6.64 1.50
C ALA A 28 12.48 -5.41 2.05
N LEU A 29 12.38 -5.17 3.35
CA LEU A 29 13.12 -4.11 4.03
C LEU A 29 14.64 -4.25 3.81
N LYS A 30 15.19 -5.46 3.97
CA LYS A 30 16.61 -5.73 3.68
C LYS A 30 16.96 -5.48 2.22
N LYS A 31 16.08 -5.83 1.29
CA LYS A 31 16.27 -5.58 -0.15
C LYS A 31 16.34 -4.07 -0.42
N LEU A 32 15.40 -3.29 0.11
CA LEU A 32 15.37 -1.83 -0.05
C LEU A 32 16.59 -1.14 0.56
N VAL A 33 17.01 -1.51 1.78
CA VAL A 33 18.20 -0.93 2.44
C VAL A 33 19.49 -1.19 1.64
N ALA A 34 19.54 -2.28 0.87
CA ALA A 34 20.68 -2.58 0.00
C ALA A 34 20.69 -1.76 -1.31
N MET A 35 19.56 -1.16 -1.71
CA MET A 35 19.44 -0.33 -2.92
C MET A 35 19.91 1.11 -2.70
N GLU A 36 19.93 1.91 -3.76
CA GLU A 36 20.24 3.34 -3.67
C GLU A 36 19.11 4.13 -3.02
N VAL A 37 19.43 5.29 -2.42
CA VAL A 37 18.43 6.15 -1.77
C VAL A 37 17.32 6.56 -2.75
N THR A 38 17.69 6.87 -3.99
CA THR A 38 16.74 7.21 -5.05
C THR A 38 15.82 6.05 -5.41
N ASP A 39 16.26 4.80 -5.23
CA ASP A 39 15.38 3.64 -5.42
C ASP A 39 14.35 3.55 -4.31
N ILE A 40 14.74 3.76 -3.05
CA ILE A 40 13.82 3.76 -1.90
C ILE A 40 12.76 4.87 -2.06
N GLN A 41 13.18 6.07 -2.46
CA GLN A 41 12.26 7.18 -2.76
C GLN A 41 11.30 6.81 -3.91
N GLN A 42 11.81 6.18 -4.96
CA GLN A 42 10.99 5.76 -6.08
C GLN A 42 10.05 4.59 -5.73
N PHE A 43 10.41 3.73 -4.78
CA PHE A 43 9.50 2.73 -4.20
C PHE A 43 8.31 3.42 -3.53
N ALA A 44 8.56 4.45 -2.72
CA ALA A 44 7.50 5.23 -2.08
C ALA A 44 6.56 5.88 -3.12
N GLU A 45 7.12 6.49 -4.16
CA GLU A 45 6.34 7.09 -5.26
C GLU A 45 5.45 6.04 -5.97
N ILE A 46 6.00 4.87 -6.29
CA ILE A 46 5.22 3.80 -6.95
C ILE A 46 4.15 3.27 -5.99
N LEU A 47 4.47 3.01 -4.72
CA LEU A 47 3.50 2.57 -3.72
C LEU A 47 2.33 3.55 -3.61
N SER A 48 2.63 4.85 -3.46
CA SER A 48 1.63 5.90 -3.38
C SER A 48 0.74 5.94 -4.63
N GLU A 49 1.34 5.83 -5.82
CA GLU A 49 0.58 5.75 -7.07
C GLU A 49 -0.35 4.53 -7.10
N LYS A 50 0.11 3.34 -6.71
CA LYS A 50 -0.75 2.14 -6.69
C LYS A 50 -1.91 2.27 -5.71
N LEU A 51 -1.68 2.81 -4.53
CA LEU A 51 -2.72 3.08 -3.53
C LEU A 51 -3.70 4.16 -3.99
N TYR A 52 -3.21 5.21 -4.65
CA TYR A 52 -4.01 6.29 -5.23
C TYR A 52 -4.97 5.76 -6.32
N GLN A 53 -4.52 4.84 -7.19
CA GLN A 53 -5.40 4.26 -8.21
C GLN A 53 -6.54 3.40 -7.63
N LEU A 54 -6.36 2.86 -6.42
CA LEU A 54 -7.39 2.14 -5.68
C LEU A 54 -8.24 3.05 -4.79
N ASP A 55 -7.93 4.36 -4.70
CA ASP A 55 -8.73 5.33 -3.96
C ASP A 55 -9.99 5.71 -4.75
N GLY A 56 -11.14 5.15 -4.38
CA GLY A 56 -12.39 5.49 -5.03
C GLY A 56 -13.59 4.76 -4.46
N LEU A 57 -14.77 5.35 -4.67
CA LEU A 57 -16.06 4.85 -4.19
C LEU A 57 -16.33 3.41 -4.62
N ALA A 58 -15.96 3.05 -5.86
CA ALA A 58 -16.15 1.71 -6.39
C ALA A 58 -15.40 0.64 -5.57
N TYR A 59 -14.21 0.95 -5.05
CA TYR A 59 -13.45 0.03 -4.20
C TYR A 59 -13.95 0.08 -2.75
N ALA A 60 -14.18 1.29 -2.24
CA ALA A 60 -14.64 1.52 -0.87
C ALA A 60 -16.00 0.86 -0.58
N SER A 61 -16.85 0.66 -1.59
CA SER A 61 -18.12 -0.05 -1.46
C SER A 61 -18.00 -1.59 -1.40
N ASN A 62 -16.78 -2.16 -1.51
CA ASN A 62 -16.54 -3.59 -1.61
C ASN A 62 -15.51 -4.12 -0.58
N ILE A 63 -15.41 -3.51 0.61
CA ILE A 63 -14.49 -3.96 1.69
C ILE A 63 -15.22 -4.71 2.81
N GLY A 64 -16.35 -5.35 2.50
CA GLY A 64 -17.14 -6.13 3.46
C GLY A 64 -18.03 -5.27 4.38
N PRO A 65 -18.17 -5.62 5.68
CA PRO A 65 -19.08 -4.94 6.61
C PRO A 65 -18.86 -3.43 6.72
N ASP A 66 -17.60 -3.00 6.70
CA ASP A 66 -17.13 -1.61 6.80
C ASP A 66 -17.15 -0.85 5.47
N SER A 67 -17.72 -1.44 4.43
CA SER A 67 -17.91 -0.79 3.12
C SER A 67 -18.61 0.55 3.24
N TYR A 68 -18.18 1.48 2.41
CA TYR A 68 -18.80 2.78 2.25
C TYR A 68 -20.30 2.63 2.00
N LYS A 69 -21.09 3.28 2.84
CA LYS A 69 -22.55 3.35 2.76
C LYS A 69 -22.96 4.79 3.04
N ASP A 70 -23.75 5.37 2.14
CA ASP A 70 -24.23 6.74 2.31
C ASP A 70 -24.94 6.93 3.66
N GLY A 71 -24.65 8.06 4.30
CA GLY A 71 -25.17 8.41 5.64
C GLY A 71 -24.67 7.53 6.79
N LYS A 72 -23.68 6.66 6.58
CA LYS A 72 -23.04 5.84 7.64
C LYS A 72 -21.59 6.24 7.86
N HIS A 73 -21.09 5.91 9.05
CA HIS A 73 -19.66 6.03 9.33
C HIS A 73 -18.86 5.15 8.36
N PHE A 74 -17.77 5.70 7.85
CA PHE A 74 -16.81 5.02 6.99
C PHE A 74 -15.40 5.36 7.51
N SER A 75 -14.62 4.32 7.80
CA SER A 75 -13.25 4.49 8.28
C SER A 75 -12.30 4.68 7.10
N VAL A 76 -11.79 5.91 6.96
CA VAL A 76 -10.85 6.29 5.90
C VAL A 76 -9.51 5.56 6.04
N ASP A 77 -9.08 5.32 7.27
CA ASP A 77 -7.83 4.63 7.59
C ASP A 77 -7.95 3.14 7.25
N TYR A 78 -9.05 2.51 7.68
CA TYR A 78 -9.27 1.10 7.37
C TYR A 78 -9.30 0.84 5.87
N PHE A 79 -9.99 1.69 5.09
CA PHE A 79 -9.98 1.55 3.63
C PHE A 79 -8.57 1.72 3.02
N LEU A 80 -7.74 2.63 3.54
CA LEU A 80 -6.34 2.72 3.14
C LEU A 80 -5.56 1.43 3.44
N TYR A 81 -5.78 0.82 4.60
CA TYR A 81 -5.10 -0.41 4.99
C TYR A 81 -5.56 -1.63 4.18
N VAL A 82 -6.84 -1.67 3.78
CA VAL A 82 -7.35 -2.69 2.83
C VAL A 82 -6.70 -2.51 1.45
N ARG A 83 -6.52 -1.27 0.96
CA ARG A 83 -5.77 -1.02 -0.29
C ARG A 83 -4.30 -1.46 -0.18
N CYS A 84 -3.68 -1.31 0.99
CA CYS A 84 -2.35 -1.85 1.24
C CYS A 84 -2.32 -3.37 1.13
N CYS A 85 -3.35 -4.06 1.65
CA CYS A 85 -3.49 -5.52 1.49
C CYS A 85 -3.54 -5.93 0.01
N VAL A 86 -4.26 -5.19 -0.85
CA VAL A 86 -4.30 -5.45 -2.29
C VAL A 86 -2.90 -5.40 -2.90
N VAL A 87 -2.14 -4.33 -2.64
CA VAL A 87 -0.77 -4.18 -3.15
C VAL A 87 0.15 -5.27 -2.59
N ALA A 88 0.04 -5.59 -1.30
CA ALA A 88 0.87 -6.59 -0.64
C ALA A 88 0.68 -8.02 -1.19
N ASN A 89 -0.49 -8.32 -1.74
CA ASN A 89 -0.80 -9.60 -2.40
C ASN A 89 -0.19 -9.72 -3.82
N GLY A 90 0.52 -8.68 -4.28
CA GLY A 90 1.34 -8.73 -5.48
C GLY A 90 0.64 -8.24 -6.75
N LYS A 91 1.42 -8.25 -7.85
CA LYS A 91 1.07 -7.60 -9.11
C LYS A 91 -0.22 -8.16 -9.72
N GLU A 92 -0.36 -9.49 -9.81
CA GLU A 92 -1.52 -10.09 -10.47
C GLU A 92 -2.82 -9.78 -9.71
N TYR A 93 -2.79 -9.81 -8.37
CA TYR A 93 -3.97 -9.50 -7.58
C TYR A 93 -4.30 -8.01 -7.62
N TYR A 94 -3.30 -7.13 -7.55
CA TYR A 94 -3.48 -5.69 -7.74
C TYR A 94 -4.15 -5.37 -9.09
N GLU A 95 -3.64 -5.91 -10.19
CA GLU A 95 -4.20 -5.70 -11.52
C GLU A 95 -5.63 -6.26 -11.63
N HIS A 96 -5.89 -7.40 -10.99
CA HIS A 96 -7.22 -7.99 -10.96
C HIS A 96 -8.23 -7.07 -10.25
N VAL A 97 -7.92 -6.61 -9.04
CA VAL A 97 -8.78 -5.70 -8.27
C VAL A 97 -8.96 -4.37 -9.00
N LEU A 98 -7.89 -3.81 -9.58
CA LEU A 98 -7.96 -2.57 -10.36
C LEU A 98 -8.94 -2.67 -11.54
N SER A 99 -9.03 -3.84 -12.16
CA SER A 99 -10.00 -4.10 -13.24
C SER A 99 -11.40 -4.50 -12.74
N ASN A 100 -11.50 -4.98 -11.51
CA ASN A 100 -12.72 -5.50 -10.91
C ASN A 100 -12.83 -5.12 -9.42
N PRO A 101 -13.40 -3.95 -9.10
CA PRO A 101 -13.48 -3.45 -7.72
C PRO A 101 -14.23 -4.36 -6.74
N THR A 102 -15.04 -5.33 -7.21
CA THR A 102 -15.74 -6.29 -6.34
C THR A 102 -14.83 -7.34 -5.74
N GLU A 103 -13.57 -7.44 -6.19
CA GLU A 103 -12.57 -8.40 -5.70
C GLU A 103 -11.70 -7.80 -4.59
N MET A 104 -12.05 -6.60 -4.11
CA MET A 104 -11.44 -6.00 -2.94
C MET A 104 -11.49 -6.99 -1.75
N PRO A 105 -10.41 -7.08 -0.96
CA PRO A 105 -10.40 -7.96 0.20
C PRO A 105 -11.41 -7.47 1.24
N GLU A 106 -12.16 -8.41 1.80
CA GLU A 106 -13.08 -8.17 2.90
C GLU A 106 -12.42 -8.60 4.22
N GLU A 107 -12.59 -7.81 5.28
CA GLU A 107 -12.11 -8.14 6.64
C GLU A 107 -10.60 -8.42 6.73
N MET A 108 -9.81 -7.85 5.81
CA MET A 108 -8.36 -8.01 5.78
C MET A 108 -7.68 -6.70 5.39
N ASP A 109 -6.61 -6.37 6.10
CA ASP A 109 -5.82 -5.17 5.88
C ASP A 109 -4.33 -5.48 6.01
N PHE A 110 -3.47 -4.52 5.65
CA PHE A 110 -2.03 -4.64 5.83
C PHE A 110 -1.39 -3.25 5.99
N GLU A 111 -1.73 -2.54 7.07
CA GLU A 111 -1.23 -1.19 7.38
C GLU A 111 0.30 -1.10 7.32
N ALA A 112 1.00 -2.14 7.80
CA ALA A 112 2.46 -2.15 7.93
C ALA A 112 3.22 -1.81 6.62
N LEU A 113 2.60 -2.01 5.45
CA LEU A 113 3.17 -1.64 4.16
C LEU A 113 3.50 -0.14 4.05
N LEU A 114 2.70 0.73 4.68
CA LEU A 114 2.87 2.19 4.58
C LEU A 114 4.25 2.64 5.10
N TYR A 115 4.76 1.96 6.13
CA TYR A 115 5.99 2.36 6.81
C TYR A 115 7.26 1.77 6.17
N LEU A 116 7.13 0.85 5.21
CA LEU A 116 8.26 0.08 4.67
C LEU A 116 9.33 0.97 4.01
N ALA A 117 8.90 1.97 3.23
CA ALA A 117 9.81 2.86 2.52
C ALA A 117 10.56 3.78 3.48
N ASP A 118 9.85 4.35 4.45
CA ASP A 118 10.40 5.24 5.47
C ASP A 118 11.37 4.50 6.38
N GLU A 119 11.03 3.29 6.82
CA GLU A 119 11.95 2.47 7.61
C GLU A 119 13.22 2.13 6.82
N ALA A 120 13.08 1.77 5.54
CA ALA A 120 14.24 1.49 4.69
C ALA A 120 15.13 2.72 4.51
N TYR A 121 14.53 3.89 4.29
CA TYR A 121 15.24 5.16 4.14
C TYR A 121 15.98 5.53 5.44
N ASN A 122 15.29 5.49 6.57
CA ASN A 122 15.87 5.80 7.87
C ASN A 122 17.04 4.88 8.21
N LYS A 123 16.92 3.58 7.96
CA LYS A 123 18.05 2.64 8.13
C LYS A 123 19.21 2.92 7.17
N LYS A 124 18.94 3.27 5.90
CA LYS A 124 19.97 3.57 4.90
C LYS A 124 20.75 4.83 5.26
N MET A 125 20.03 5.87 5.71
CA MET A 125 20.58 7.20 6.00
C MET A 125 21.05 7.35 7.45
N ASN A 126 20.81 6.34 8.29
CA ASN A 126 21.06 6.39 9.72
C ASN A 126 20.36 7.59 10.38
N THR A 127 19.07 7.75 10.07
CA THR A 127 18.12 8.70 10.67
C THR A 127 17.05 7.92 11.43
N GLU A 128 16.25 8.60 12.27
CA GLU A 128 15.31 7.92 13.17
C GLU A 128 13.83 8.14 12.80
N ASP A 129 13.45 9.30 12.25
CA ASP A 129 12.03 9.69 12.08
C ASP A 129 11.75 10.49 10.79
N GLU A 130 12.50 10.25 9.72
CA GLU A 130 12.23 10.89 8.42
C GLU A 130 11.07 10.18 7.71
N ASN A 131 10.11 10.96 7.19
CA ASN A 131 9.02 10.46 6.34
C ASN A 131 9.27 10.86 4.89
N LEU A 132 9.11 9.94 3.96
CA LEU A 132 9.20 10.23 2.53
C LEU A 132 7.89 10.83 2.04
N TYR A 133 8.00 12.00 1.42
CA TYR A 133 6.88 12.63 0.74
C TYR A 133 6.85 12.23 -0.72
N THR A 134 5.65 11.94 -1.22
CA THR A 134 5.43 11.54 -2.61
C THR A 134 4.57 12.56 -3.34
N ARG A 135 4.58 12.53 -4.68
CA ARG A 135 3.81 13.48 -5.50
C ARG A 135 2.30 13.34 -5.33
N LEU A 136 1.81 12.10 -5.17
CA LEU A 136 0.41 11.80 -4.93
C LEU A 136 0.21 11.52 -3.45
N SER A 137 -0.91 11.93 -2.90
CA SER A 137 -1.32 11.50 -1.56
C SER A 137 -2.06 10.17 -1.69
N TYR A 138 -1.64 9.15 -0.95
CA TYR A 138 -2.37 7.87 -0.90
C TYR A 138 -3.59 7.91 0.04
N GLU A 139 -3.73 8.98 0.84
CA GLU A 139 -4.84 9.17 1.77
C GLU A 139 -6.19 9.07 1.07
N THR A 140 -7.17 8.49 1.75
CA THR A 140 -8.52 8.32 1.21
C THR A 140 -9.13 9.67 0.81
N TYR A 141 -9.80 9.71 -0.34
CA TYR A 141 -10.32 10.91 -1.02
C TYR A 141 -9.29 11.77 -1.79
N SER A 142 -8.02 11.38 -1.83
CA SER A 142 -7.00 12.11 -2.61
C SER A 142 -7.21 11.96 -4.13
N ASN A 143 -7.76 10.84 -4.58
CA ASN A 143 -8.18 10.65 -5.96
C ASN A 143 -9.61 11.17 -6.16
N GLU A 144 -9.75 12.49 -6.28
CA GLU A 144 -11.04 13.16 -6.45
C GLU A 144 -11.90 12.55 -7.58
N LYS A 145 -11.27 12.03 -8.64
CA LYS A 145 -11.99 11.38 -9.75
C LYS A 145 -12.63 10.05 -9.35
N GLY A 146 -12.07 9.36 -8.36
CA GLY A 146 -12.60 8.13 -7.80
C GLY A 146 -13.82 8.34 -6.90
N TRP A 147 -14.11 9.59 -6.52
CA TRP A 147 -15.16 9.96 -5.57
C TRP A 147 -16.14 10.97 -6.17
N PRO A 148 -17.00 10.55 -7.12
CA PRO A 148 -17.99 11.43 -7.71
C PRO A 148 -19.00 11.94 -6.66
N ALA A 149 -19.43 13.19 -6.84
CA ALA A 149 -20.42 13.87 -6.00
C ALA A 149 -21.85 13.36 -6.19
#